data_AF-A0A7V3ML34-F1
#
_entry.id   AF-A0A7V3ML34-F1
#
_cell.length_a   1.000
_cell.length_b   1.000
_cell.length_c   1.000
_cell.angle_alpha   90.00
_cell.angle_beta   90.00
_cell.angle_gamma   90.00
#
_symmetry.space_group_name_H-M   'P 1'
#
loop_
_entity.id
_entity.type
_entity.pdbx_description
1 polymer ?
#
loop_
_entity_poly.entity_id
_entity_poly.type
_entity_poly.pdbx_seq_one_letter_code
_entity_poly.pdbx_strand_id
1 'polypeptide(L)'
;MKDNRRSTAFVAVWVLILVIFAQAAFAAYWPNVSPEDAKKLMPVSEVKRGMKGYGLTVFQGTKIEKFDVEVLGVLKKINTGRDLIMVRVGGGPITSRQAGILSGMSGSPVYINGKLIGAISYGAPFAKEPVGMVTPIADMLEAWDPNLPKRASGYSSPEPLEEPIKIGGKSVSKIGIDPAGGTRGVENGTLYMQPLMMNLMVSGMSQRGIDRLADILKPFNIRPIAGPGGASDPDAKVGAGLQPGAAVGMGLATGDIDLTAIGTVTYRRGDRIVAFGHPMLGIGAIDAPMTTAYIADIISNYQVSSKLGAPIQTVGRIFQDRPWCIAGAMGAMPKMIPVTISVNDEAFKRDRVYHVKVINHPMLAARLIAM
;
A
#
# COMPACT_ATOMS: atom_id res chain seq x y z
N MET A 1 31.41 -23.27 -51.38
CA MET A 1 31.64 -22.95 -49.94
C MET A 1 31.62 -21.46 -49.57
N LYS A 2 31.38 -20.50 -50.49
CA LYS A 2 31.36 -19.05 -50.17
C LYS A 2 30.00 -18.49 -49.72
N ASP A 3 28.88 -19.12 -50.08
CA ASP A 3 27.53 -18.61 -49.78
C ASP A 3 27.07 -18.79 -48.33
N ASN A 4 27.55 -19.83 -47.64
CA ASN A 4 27.09 -20.13 -46.28
C ASN A 4 27.57 -19.13 -45.21
N ARG A 5 28.60 -18.33 -45.51
CA ARG A 5 29.12 -17.30 -44.58
C ARG A 5 28.32 -15.99 -44.61
N ARG A 6 27.67 -15.68 -45.74
CA ARG A 6 26.83 -14.48 -45.86
C ARG A 6 25.45 -14.69 -45.23
N SER A 7 24.86 -15.88 -45.38
CA SER A 7 23.59 -16.23 -44.75
C SER A 7 23.68 -16.30 -43.22
N THR A 8 24.75 -16.91 -42.70
CA THR A 8 25.00 -16.98 -41.25
C THR A 8 25.28 -15.62 -40.63
N ALA A 9 26.04 -14.74 -41.32
CA ALA A 9 26.25 -13.37 -40.86
C ALA A 9 24.94 -12.55 -40.84
N PHE A 10 24.07 -12.74 -41.83
CA PHE A 10 22.77 -12.06 -41.89
C PHE A 10 21.83 -12.50 -40.78
N VAL A 11 21.73 -13.81 -40.52
CA VAL A 11 20.95 -14.37 -39.41
C VAL A 11 21.50 -13.89 -38.06
N ALA A 12 22.83 -13.86 -37.89
CA ALA A 12 23.45 -13.36 -36.66
C ALA A 12 23.13 -11.88 -36.39
N VAL A 13 23.10 -11.04 -37.42
CA VAL A 13 22.72 -9.62 -37.30
C VAL A 13 21.25 -9.46 -36.90
N TRP A 14 20.34 -10.23 -37.50
CA TRP A 14 18.92 -10.19 -37.13
C TRP A 14 18.65 -10.70 -35.71
N VAL A 15 19.34 -11.78 -35.30
CA VAL A 15 19.27 -12.27 -33.92
C VAL A 15 19.80 -11.21 -32.95
N LEU A 16 20.91 -10.54 -33.28
CA LEU A 16 21.47 -9.47 -32.46
C LEU A 16 20.51 -8.28 -32.34
N ILE A 17 19.88 -7.86 -33.44
CA ILE A 17 18.89 -6.78 -33.46
C ILE A 17 17.68 -7.15 -32.59
N LEU A 18 17.14 -8.37 -32.73
CA LEU A 18 16.02 -8.84 -31.91
C LEU A 18 16.37 -8.88 -30.41
N VAL A 19 17.60 -9.30 -30.07
CA VAL A 19 18.09 -9.28 -28.69
C VAL A 19 18.18 -7.86 -28.15
N ILE A 20 18.70 -6.91 -28.94
CA ILE A 20 18.78 -5.49 -28.54
C ILE A 20 17.38 -4.90 -28.33
N PHE A 21 16.44 -5.14 -29.25
CA PHE A 21 15.06 -4.66 -29.11
C PHE A 21 14.35 -5.30 -27.92
N ALA A 22 14.54 -6.61 -27.68
CA ALA A 22 13.99 -7.28 -26.51
C ALA A 22 14.57 -6.73 -25.20
N GLN A 23 15.88 -6.44 -25.15
CA GLN A 23 16.51 -5.82 -23.99
C GLN A 23 16.04 -4.38 -23.76
N ALA A 24 15.87 -3.59 -24.82
CA ALA A 24 15.35 -2.22 -24.72
C ALA A 24 13.90 -2.20 -24.24
N ALA A 25 13.03 -3.06 -24.80
CA ALA A 25 11.65 -3.20 -24.36
C ALA A 25 11.55 -3.70 -22.91
N PHE A 26 12.44 -4.60 -22.50
CA PHE A 26 12.55 -5.07 -21.13
C PHE A 26 12.94 -3.97 -20.16
N ALA A 27 14.00 -3.21 -20.47
CA ALA A 27 14.48 -2.11 -19.63
C ALA A 27 13.45 -0.97 -19.52
N ALA A 28 12.68 -0.74 -20.59
CA ALA A 28 11.60 0.23 -20.59
C ALA A 28 10.42 -0.18 -19.69
N TYR A 29 10.10 -1.48 -19.63
CA TYR A 29 8.97 -1.97 -18.83
C TYR A 29 9.33 -2.24 -17.36
N TRP A 30 10.57 -2.67 -17.09
CA TRP A 30 11.05 -2.99 -15.74
C TRP A 30 12.29 -2.16 -15.36
N PRO A 31 12.17 -0.82 -15.26
CA PRO A 31 13.29 0.01 -14.86
C PRO A 31 13.79 -0.41 -13.47
N ASN A 32 15.10 -0.62 -13.33
CA ASN A 32 15.74 -1.00 -12.06
C ASN A 32 15.33 -2.38 -11.49
N VAL A 33 14.81 -3.29 -12.31
CA VAL A 33 14.56 -4.70 -11.96
C VAL A 33 15.60 -5.59 -12.64
N SER A 34 16.13 -6.58 -11.92
CA SER A 34 17.05 -7.54 -12.51
C SER A 34 16.33 -8.47 -13.49
N PRO A 35 17.00 -8.99 -14.55
CA PRO A 35 16.42 -9.99 -15.43
C PRO A 35 15.86 -11.21 -14.71
N GLU A 36 16.52 -11.66 -13.63
CA GLU A 36 16.07 -12.81 -12.83
C GLU A 36 14.82 -12.51 -12.01
N ASP A 37 14.69 -11.29 -11.48
CA ASP A 37 13.47 -10.90 -10.76
C ASP A 37 12.30 -10.72 -11.72
N ALA A 38 12.52 -10.15 -12.90
CA ALA A 38 11.46 -9.93 -13.88
C ALA A 38 10.85 -11.23 -14.41
N LYS A 39 11.59 -12.36 -14.43
CA LYS A 39 11.01 -13.68 -14.73
C LYS A 39 9.88 -14.08 -13.76
N LYS A 40 9.91 -13.54 -12.54
CA LYS A 40 8.91 -13.77 -11.48
C LYS A 40 7.76 -12.77 -11.52
N LEU A 41 7.81 -11.79 -12.41
CA LEU A 41 6.79 -10.76 -12.58
C LEU A 41 6.01 -11.00 -13.88
N MET A 42 4.75 -10.58 -13.90
CA MET A 42 3.92 -10.60 -15.10
C MET A 42 3.44 -9.18 -15.38
N PRO A 43 3.69 -8.64 -16.58
CA PRO A 43 3.20 -7.33 -16.97
C PRO A 43 1.67 -7.34 -17.09
N VAL A 44 1.03 -6.20 -16.80
CA VAL A 44 -0.44 -6.07 -16.89
C VAL A 44 -0.97 -6.31 -18.31
N SER A 45 -0.15 -6.13 -19.35
CA SER A 45 -0.49 -6.46 -20.74
C SER A 45 -0.67 -7.96 -21.01
N GLU A 46 -0.05 -8.82 -20.21
CA GLU A 46 -0.22 -10.28 -20.29
C GLU A 46 -1.45 -10.78 -19.53
N VAL A 47 -2.01 -9.96 -18.63
CA VAL A 47 -3.14 -10.33 -17.78
C VAL A 47 -4.45 -10.29 -18.57
N LYS A 48 -5.21 -11.40 -18.55
CA LYS A 48 -6.47 -11.57 -19.28
C LYS A 48 -7.58 -12.06 -18.36
N ARG A 49 -8.81 -11.69 -18.69
CA ARG A 49 -10.02 -12.19 -18.02
C ARG A 49 -10.07 -13.72 -18.02
N GLY A 50 -10.53 -14.30 -16.93
CA GLY A 50 -10.65 -15.75 -16.73
C GLY A 50 -9.37 -16.42 -16.26
N MET A 51 -8.23 -15.71 -16.23
CA MET A 51 -7.01 -16.23 -15.60
C MET A 51 -7.24 -16.47 -14.11
N LYS A 52 -6.76 -17.61 -13.62
CA LYS A 52 -6.85 -18.00 -12.21
C LYS A 52 -5.47 -18.05 -11.59
N GLY A 53 -5.41 -17.85 -10.28
CA GLY A 53 -4.21 -18.01 -9.49
C GLY A 53 -4.50 -17.84 -8.02
N TYR A 54 -3.55 -17.27 -7.28
CA TYR A 54 -3.65 -17.17 -5.83
C TYR A 54 -3.09 -15.85 -5.32
N GLY A 55 -3.53 -15.43 -4.14
CA GLY A 55 -2.87 -14.39 -3.37
C GLY A 55 -2.39 -14.89 -2.02
N LEU A 56 -1.60 -14.07 -1.33
CA LEU A 56 -1.06 -14.37 -0.01
C LEU A 56 -1.41 -13.27 1.00
N THR A 57 -1.86 -13.64 2.19
CA THR A 57 -2.10 -12.69 3.29
C THR A 57 -2.08 -13.40 4.64
N VAL A 58 -2.03 -12.65 5.74
CA VAL A 58 -2.23 -13.17 7.11
C VAL A 58 -3.65 -12.89 7.56
N PHE A 59 -4.45 -13.90 7.90
CA PHE A 59 -5.78 -13.71 8.49
C PHE A 59 -5.77 -13.77 10.02
N GLN A 60 -4.85 -14.54 10.60
CA GLN A 60 -4.68 -14.68 12.04
C GLN A 60 -3.22 -14.99 12.39
N GLY A 61 -2.77 -14.47 13.53
CA GLY A 61 -1.41 -14.57 14.00
C GLY A 61 -0.42 -13.88 13.08
N THR A 62 0.61 -14.61 12.69
CA THR A 62 1.64 -14.19 11.72
C THR A 62 1.75 -15.15 10.53
N LYS A 63 0.87 -16.16 10.47
CA LYS A 63 0.92 -17.22 9.45
C LYS A 63 0.39 -16.68 8.12
N ILE A 64 1.21 -16.81 7.08
CA ILE A 64 0.80 -16.47 5.72
C ILE A 64 -0.03 -17.61 5.15
N GLU A 65 -1.18 -17.25 4.59
CA GLU A 65 -2.15 -18.17 4.02
C GLU A 65 -2.45 -17.79 2.56
N LYS A 66 -2.81 -18.79 1.76
CA LYS A 66 -3.21 -18.61 0.37
C LYS A 66 -4.71 -18.36 0.28
N PHE A 67 -5.10 -17.53 -0.68
CA PHE A 67 -6.49 -17.35 -1.10
C PHE A 67 -6.59 -17.43 -2.63
N ASP A 68 -7.75 -17.82 -3.13
CA ASP A 68 -8.00 -18.00 -4.56
C ASP A 68 -8.22 -16.66 -5.26
N VAL A 69 -7.79 -16.56 -6.51
CA VAL A 69 -7.97 -15.37 -7.35
C VAL A 69 -8.43 -15.74 -8.74
N GLU A 70 -9.43 -15.02 -9.25
CA GLU A 70 -9.85 -15.03 -10.65
C GLU A 70 -9.85 -13.60 -11.21
N VAL A 71 -9.23 -13.41 -12.38
CA VAL A 71 -9.19 -12.13 -13.07
C VAL A 71 -10.53 -11.90 -13.78
N LEU A 72 -11.23 -10.83 -13.41
CA LEU A 72 -12.48 -10.40 -14.06
C LEU A 72 -12.23 -9.49 -15.26
N GLY A 73 -11.10 -8.78 -15.27
CA GLY A 73 -10.69 -7.93 -16.40
C GLY A 73 -9.59 -6.95 -16.01
N VAL A 74 -9.09 -6.21 -17.01
CA VAL A 74 -8.17 -5.09 -16.82
C VAL A 74 -8.89 -3.80 -17.14
N LEU A 75 -8.98 -2.91 -16.17
CA LEU A 75 -9.57 -1.59 -16.28
C LEU A 75 -8.49 -0.60 -16.70
N LYS A 76 -8.57 -0.13 -17.94
CA LYS A 76 -7.53 0.71 -18.54
C LYS A 76 -7.60 2.14 -18.03
N LYS A 77 -6.45 2.71 -17.66
CA LYS A 77 -6.26 4.12 -17.28
C LYS A 77 -7.13 4.65 -16.12
N ILE A 78 -7.79 3.76 -15.36
CA ILE A 78 -8.73 4.14 -14.30
C ILE A 78 -8.04 4.66 -13.04
N ASN A 79 -6.76 4.30 -12.83
CA ASN A 79 -5.99 4.70 -11.66
C ASN A 79 -5.05 5.85 -12.03
N THR A 80 -5.63 7.03 -12.28
CA THR A 80 -4.89 8.25 -12.68
C THR A 80 -4.00 8.00 -13.90
N GLY A 81 -4.58 7.42 -14.95
CA GLY A 81 -3.85 7.07 -16.18
C GLY A 81 -3.15 5.70 -16.15
N ARG A 82 -3.09 5.02 -14.99
CA ARG A 82 -2.63 3.63 -14.86
C ARG A 82 -3.77 2.62 -14.88
N ASP A 83 -3.43 1.36 -15.13
CA ASP A 83 -4.38 0.26 -15.19
C ASP A 83 -4.67 -0.30 -13.79
N LEU A 84 -5.86 -0.87 -13.60
CA LEU A 84 -6.16 -1.76 -12.47
C LEU A 84 -6.61 -3.12 -12.98
N ILE A 85 -6.24 -4.17 -12.26
CA ILE A 85 -6.71 -5.52 -12.56
C ILE A 85 -7.87 -5.83 -11.61
N MET A 86 -9.07 -6.00 -12.16
CA MET A 86 -10.23 -6.36 -11.38
C MET A 86 -10.21 -7.87 -11.12
N VAL A 87 -10.36 -8.27 -9.86
CA VAL A 87 -10.28 -9.67 -9.44
C VAL A 87 -11.46 -10.04 -8.54
N ARG A 88 -11.89 -11.29 -8.66
CA ARG A 88 -12.68 -11.98 -7.65
C ARG A 88 -11.73 -12.80 -6.81
N VAL A 89 -11.89 -12.75 -5.49
CA VAL A 89 -11.08 -13.53 -4.56
C VAL A 89 -11.95 -14.51 -3.78
N GLY A 90 -11.36 -15.57 -3.25
CA GLY A 90 -12.11 -16.54 -2.45
C GLY A 90 -11.22 -17.41 -1.58
N GLY A 91 -11.84 -18.35 -0.87
CA GLY A 91 -11.14 -19.28 0.01
C GLY A 91 -10.85 -18.72 1.40
N GLY A 92 -10.67 -19.63 2.35
CA GLY A 92 -10.42 -19.29 3.75
C GLY A 92 -11.48 -18.35 4.34
N PRO A 93 -11.09 -17.45 5.27
CA PRO A 93 -11.99 -16.52 5.94
C PRO A 93 -12.72 -15.53 5.02
N ILE A 94 -12.20 -15.27 3.81
CA ILE A 94 -12.84 -14.37 2.82
C ILE A 94 -14.26 -14.84 2.51
N THR A 95 -14.43 -16.14 2.26
CA THR A 95 -15.72 -16.75 1.91
C THR A 95 -16.38 -17.40 3.11
N SER A 96 -15.64 -18.16 3.93
CA SER A 96 -16.23 -18.92 5.04
C SER A 96 -16.86 -18.03 6.13
N ARG A 97 -16.36 -16.80 6.28
CA ARG A 97 -16.89 -15.80 7.22
C ARG A 97 -17.54 -14.61 6.52
N GLN A 98 -17.82 -14.74 5.21
CA GLN A 98 -18.40 -13.68 4.38
C GLN A 98 -17.67 -12.34 4.53
N ALA A 99 -16.35 -12.38 4.75
CA ALA A 99 -15.57 -11.19 5.05
C ALA A 99 -15.31 -10.33 3.81
N GLY A 100 -15.30 -10.93 2.62
CA GLY A 100 -15.00 -10.22 1.38
C GLY A 100 -13.54 -9.73 1.32
N ILE A 101 -13.30 -8.67 0.56
CA ILE A 101 -12.04 -7.92 0.62
C ILE A 101 -12.05 -7.09 1.90
N LEU A 102 -11.07 -7.31 2.77
CA LEU A 102 -11.01 -6.69 4.10
C LEU A 102 -9.88 -5.66 4.21
N SER A 103 -10.13 -4.60 4.98
CA SER A 103 -9.12 -3.60 5.35
C SER A 103 -7.95 -4.29 6.06
N GLY A 104 -6.73 -4.05 5.59
CA GLY A 104 -5.52 -4.78 5.98
C GLY A 104 -5.09 -5.89 5.01
N MET A 105 -5.91 -6.23 3.99
CA MET A 105 -5.43 -7.00 2.82
C MET A 105 -4.69 -6.15 1.80
N SER A 106 -4.76 -4.81 1.91
CA SER A 106 -3.97 -3.88 1.10
C SER A 106 -2.51 -4.33 1.02
N GLY A 107 -2.02 -4.60 -0.18
CA GLY A 107 -0.67 -5.09 -0.45
C GLY A 107 -0.55 -6.61 -0.58
N SER A 108 -1.65 -7.37 -0.44
CA SER A 108 -1.61 -8.83 -0.59
C SER A 108 -1.19 -9.19 -2.02
N PRO A 109 -0.03 -9.84 -2.22
CA PRO A 109 0.47 -10.12 -3.55
C PRO A 109 -0.41 -11.14 -4.26
N VAL A 110 -0.62 -10.91 -5.56
CA VAL A 110 -1.45 -11.76 -6.42
C VAL A 110 -0.58 -12.37 -7.52
N TYR A 111 -0.69 -13.69 -7.67
CA TYR A 111 0.10 -14.47 -8.60
C TYR A 111 -0.79 -15.18 -9.62
N ILE A 112 -0.38 -15.13 -10.89
CA ILE A 112 -0.95 -15.92 -11.99
C ILE A 112 0.19 -16.73 -12.60
N ASN A 113 0.01 -18.04 -12.76
CA ASN A 113 1.07 -18.95 -13.25
C ASN A 113 2.40 -18.81 -12.48
N GLY A 114 2.32 -18.57 -11.16
CA GLY A 114 3.50 -18.38 -10.30
C GLY A 114 4.20 -17.02 -10.46
N LYS A 115 3.73 -16.13 -11.33
CA LYS A 115 4.27 -14.79 -11.53
C LYS A 115 3.43 -13.73 -10.82
N LEU A 116 4.09 -12.81 -10.14
CA LEU A 116 3.45 -11.70 -9.44
C LEU A 116 2.90 -10.69 -10.45
N ILE A 117 1.60 -10.42 -10.38
CA ILE A 117 0.94 -9.44 -11.25
C ILE A 117 0.78 -8.08 -10.55
N GLY A 118 0.78 -8.06 -9.22
CA GLY A 118 0.47 -6.88 -8.42
C GLY A 118 0.01 -7.21 -7.01
N ALA A 119 -0.62 -6.25 -6.34
CA ALA A 119 -1.27 -6.46 -5.04
C ALA A 119 -2.69 -5.95 -4.97
N ILE A 120 -3.51 -6.63 -4.15
CA ILE A 120 -4.84 -6.15 -3.74
C ILE A 120 -4.68 -4.74 -3.16
N SER A 121 -5.43 -3.79 -3.69
CA SER A 121 -5.30 -2.37 -3.35
C SER A 121 -6.63 -1.69 -3.08
N TYR A 122 -7.71 -2.17 -3.71
CA TYR A 122 -9.04 -1.61 -3.52
C TYR A 122 -10.09 -2.72 -3.36
N GLY A 123 -11.14 -2.41 -2.60
CA GLY A 123 -12.33 -3.24 -2.44
C GLY A 123 -13.60 -2.40 -2.62
N ALA A 124 -14.73 -3.04 -2.91
CA ALA A 124 -16.01 -2.35 -3.03
C ALA A 124 -16.79 -2.41 -1.70
N PRO A 125 -17.08 -1.27 -1.05
CA PRO A 125 -17.95 -1.26 0.13
C PRO A 125 -19.32 -1.88 -0.17
N PHE A 126 -19.89 -2.61 0.78
CA PHE A 126 -21.19 -3.29 0.64
C PHE A 126 -21.30 -4.29 -0.54
N ALA A 127 -20.17 -4.70 -1.13
CA ALA A 127 -20.20 -5.69 -2.20
C ALA A 127 -20.67 -7.04 -1.66
N LYS A 128 -21.68 -7.63 -2.31
CA LYS A 128 -22.17 -8.98 -2.00
C LYS A 128 -21.16 -10.07 -2.36
N GLU A 129 -20.28 -9.76 -3.30
CA GLU A 129 -19.25 -10.66 -3.79
C GLU A 129 -17.85 -10.14 -3.42
N PRO A 130 -16.89 -11.04 -3.13
CA PRO A 130 -15.51 -10.68 -2.78
C PRO A 130 -14.73 -10.20 -4.02
N VAL A 131 -15.03 -8.99 -4.47
CA VAL A 131 -14.43 -8.37 -5.66
C VAL A 131 -13.56 -7.19 -5.22
N GLY A 132 -12.36 -7.13 -5.78
CA GLY A 132 -11.40 -6.07 -5.53
C GLY A 132 -10.62 -5.69 -6.77
N MET A 133 -9.70 -4.76 -6.59
CA MET A 133 -8.76 -4.33 -7.61
C MET A 133 -7.34 -4.61 -7.15
N VAL A 134 -6.49 -4.89 -8.14
CA VAL A 134 -5.07 -5.11 -7.98
C VAL A 134 -4.30 -4.01 -8.70
N THR A 135 -3.42 -3.33 -7.95
CA THR A 135 -2.45 -2.39 -8.51
C THR A 135 -1.30 -3.19 -9.15
N PRO A 136 -1.00 -2.99 -10.45
CA PRO A 136 0.06 -3.71 -11.13
C PRO A 136 1.42 -3.56 -10.45
N ILE A 137 2.20 -4.64 -10.41
CA ILE A 137 3.51 -4.64 -9.75
C ILE A 137 4.50 -3.67 -10.41
N ALA A 138 4.40 -3.43 -11.72
CA ALA A 138 5.24 -2.47 -12.44
C ALA A 138 5.07 -1.05 -11.86
N ASP A 139 3.83 -0.62 -11.65
CA ASP A 139 3.53 0.69 -11.07
C ASP A 139 4.06 0.79 -9.64
N MET A 140 3.86 -0.26 -8.83
CA MET A 140 4.36 -0.29 -7.44
C MET A 140 5.89 -0.17 -7.34
N LEU A 141 6.63 -0.71 -8.31
CA LEU A 141 8.10 -0.66 -8.31
C LEU A 141 8.67 0.72 -8.64
N GLU A 142 7.87 1.65 -9.15
CA GLU A 142 8.27 3.05 -9.35
C GLU A 142 8.71 3.72 -8.04
N ALA A 143 8.18 3.29 -6.89
CA ALA A 143 8.57 3.81 -5.57
C ALA A 143 10.04 3.51 -5.20
N TRP A 144 10.75 2.70 -5.99
CA TRP A 144 12.19 2.45 -5.85
C TRP A 144 13.07 3.27 -6.81
N ASP A 145 12.48 4.12 -7.65
CA ASP A 145 13.25 4.97 -8.56
C ASP A 145 14.21 5.87 -7.75
N PRO A 146 15.54 5.77 -7.99
CA PRO A 146 16.54 6.54 -7.25
C PRO A 146 16.45 8.05 -7.46
N ASN A 147 15.76 8.51 -8.51
CA ASN A 147 15.58 9.92 -8.84
C ASN A 147 14.41 10.56 -8.10
N LEU A 148 13.60 9.77 -7.38
CA LEU A 148 12.50 10.32 -6.60
C LEU A 148 13.01 11.34 -5.56
N PRO A 149 12.26 12.42 -5.30
CA PRO A 149 12.58 13.36 -4.24
C PRO A 149 12.82 12.63 -2.92
N LYS A 150 13.92 12.95 -2.25
CA LYS A 150 14.29 12.40 -0.93
C LYS A 150 13.73 13.21 0.23
N ARG A 151 13.18 14.41 -0.05
CA ARG A 151 12.54 15.29 0.92
C ARG A 151 11.05 15.31 0.66
N ALA A 152 10.28 15.43 1.73
CA ALA A 152 8.84 15.60 1.65
C ALA A 152 8.53 16.84 0.80
N SER A 153 7.97 16.63 -0.39
CA SER A 153 7.22 17.64 -1.12
C SER A 153 5.79 17.57 -0.57
N GLY A 154 5.17 18.71 -0.27
CA GLY A 154 3.75 18.73 0.13
C GLY A 154 2.82 18.14 -0.93
N TYR A 155 1.50 18.37 -0.80
CA TYR A 155 0.48 17.81 -1.68
C TYR A 155 0.81 17.93 -3.19
N SER A 156 0.52 16.87 -3.95
CA SER A 156 0.48 16.93 -5.42
C SER A 156 -0.53 17.98 -5.86
N SER A 157 -0.15 18.84 -6.81
CA SER A 157 -1.08 19.79 -7.41
C SER A 157 -2.03 19.07 -8.40
N PRO A 158 -3.25 19.58 -8.65
CA PRO A 158 -4.13 19.01 -9.67
C PRO A 158 -3.47 19.00 -11.05
N GLU A 159 -3.59 17.89 -11.77
CA GLU A 159 -2.97 17.69 -13.08
C GLU A 159 -3.98 17.96 -14.22
N PRO A 160 -3.57 18.62 -15.32
CA PRO A 160 -4.42 18.83 -16.48
C PRO A 160 -4.62 17.54 -17.30
N LEU A 161 -5.79 17.42 -17.93
CA LEU A 161 -6.06 16.41 -18.95
C LEU A 161 -5.58 16.90 -20.31
N GLU A 162 -5.05 16.00 -21.14
CA GLU A 162 -4.65 16.31 -22.53
C GLU A 162 -5.83 16.82 -23.36
N GLU A 163 -7.03 16.25 -23.15
CA GLU A 163 -8.29 16.71 -23.73
C GLU A 163 -9.41 16.69 -22.68
N PRO A 164 -10.32 17.69 -22.68
CA PRO A 164 -11.45 17.70 -21.76
C PRO A 164 -12.46 16.58 -22.03
N ILE A 165 -12.91 15.90 -20.97
CA ILE A 165 -13.92 14.83 -21.05
C ILE A 165 -15.25 15.27 -20.43
N LYS A 166 -16.37 14.71 -20.90
CA LYS A 166 -17.71 14.98 -20.32
C LYS A 166 -18.13 13.89 -19.35
N ILE A 167 -18.42 14.26 -18.10
CA ILE A 167 -18.95 13.36 -17.05
C ILE A 167 -20.22 13.99 -16.49
N GLY A 168 -21.36 13.28 -16.59
CA GLY A 168 -22.64 13.77 -16.07
C GLY A 168 -23.07 15.14 -16.66
N GLY A 169 -22.73 15.41 -17.93
CA GLY A 169 -23.00 16.68 -18.60
C GLY A 169 -22.01 17.82 -18.30
N LYS A 170 -21.07 17.64 -17.37
CA LYS A 170 -20.03 18.64 -17.02
C LYS A 170 -18.72 18.33 -17.73
N SER A 171 -18.04 19.38 -18.21
CA SER A 171 -16.71 19.28 -18.83
C SER A 171 -15.63 19.21 -17.74
N VAL A 172 -14.74 18.23 -17.85
CA VAL A 172 -13.61 17.99 -16.93
C VAL A 172 -12.32 18.16 -17.73
N SER A 173 -11.51 19.13 -17.36
CA SER A 173 -10.22 19.45 -17.98
C SER A 173 -9.02 19.19 -17.06
N LYS A 174 -9.26 18.85 -15.79
CA LYS A 174 -8.22 18.52 -14.80
C LYS A 174 -8.68 17.36 -13.91
N ILE A 175 -7.74 16.60 -13.38
CA ILE A 175 -8.00 15.60 -12.34
C ILE A 175 -7.19 15.98 -11.11
N GLY A 176 -7.88 16.10 -9.98
CA GLY A 176 -7.27 16.25 -8.66
C GLY A 176 -7.49 15.00 -7.82
N ILE A 177 -6.65 14.79 -6.81
CA ILE A 177 -6.97 13.89 -5.71
C ILE A 177 -7.49 14.78 -4.59
N ASP A 178 -8.70 14.52 -4.08
CA ASP A 178 -9.18 15.15 -2.85
C ASP A 178 -8.89 14.21 -1.67
N PRO A 179 -7.82 14.46 -0.91
CA PRO A 179 -7.47 13.58 0.18
C PRO A 179 -8.41 13.77 1.38
N ALA A 180 -9.28 14.81 1.39
CA ALA A 180 -10.24 15.07 2.47
C ALA A 180 -11.52 14.22 2.44
N GLY A 181 -11.70 13.35 1.43
CA GLY A 181 -12.84 12.44 1.35
C GLY A 181 -14.21 13.14 1.14
N GLY A 182 -14.23 14.43 0.80
CA GLY A 182 -15.46 15.15 0.49
C GLY A 182 -15.95 14.80 -0.91
N THR A 183 -17.24 14.59 -1.12
CA THR A 183 -17.86 14.38 -2.44
C THR A 183 -17.81 15.66 -3.27
N ARG A 184 -16.60 16.08 -3.64
CA ARG A 184 -16.40 17.10 -4.65
C ARG A 184 -16.60 16.40 -5.99
N GLY A 185 -17.73 16.67 -6.62
CA GLY A 185 -17.95 16.25 -8.01
C GLY A 185 -16.98 16.99 -8.94
N VAL A 186 -17.48 17.45 -10.08
CA VAL A 186 -16.69 18.34 -10.94
C VAL A 186 -16.78 19.78 -10.41
N GLU A 187 -15.65 20.34 -9.98
CA GLU A 187 -15.52 21.73 -9.48
C GLU A 187 -14.48 22.48 -10.32
N ASN A 188 -14.86 23.62 -10.91
CA ASN A 188 -13.97 24.42 -11.79
C ASN A 188 -13.29 23.59 -12.90
N GLY A 189 -14.02 22.64 -13.49
CA GLY A 189 -13.49 21.73 -14.52
C GLY A 189 -12.51 20.66 -13.99
N THR A 190 -12.34 20.54 -12.67
CA THR A 190 -11.52 19.51 -12.04
C THR A 190 -12.40 18.39 -11.48
N LEU A 191 -12.16 17.15 -11.88
CA LEU A 191 -12.74 15.98 -11.23
C LEU A 191 -11.82 15.57 -10.07
N TYR A 192 -12.35 15.51 -8.87
CA TYR A 192 -11.60 15.03 -7.72
C TYR A 192 -11.87 13.54 -7.49
N MET A 193 -10.80 12.73 -7.56
CA MET A 193 -10.85 11.32 -7.20
C MET A 193 -10.50 11.12 -5.72
N GLN A 194 -11.06 10.08 -5.12
CA GLN A 194 -10.86 9.75 -3.71
C GLN A 194 -10.21 8.37 -3.58
N PRO A 195 -9.14 8.23 -2.77
CA PRO A 195 -8.70 6.91 -2.34
C PRO A 195 -9.76 6.30 -1.40
N LEU A 196 -9.86 4.98 -1.32
CA LEU A 196 -10.70 4.33 -0.33
C LEU A 196 -10.18 4.63 1.09
N MET A 197 -11.11 4.70 2.05
CA MET A 197 -10.80 4.99 3.45
C MET A 197 -9.83 3.95 4.02
N MET A 198 -8.73 4.40 4.62
CA MET A 198 -7.78 3.53 5.32
C MET A 198 -8.03 3.57 6.83
N ASN A 199 -8.00 2.40 7.47
CA ASN A 199 -8.07 2.30 8.92
C ASN A 199 -6.67 2.44 9.53
N LEU A 200 -6.52 3.34 10.49
CA LEU A 200 -5.34 3.49 11.33
C LEU A 200 -5.65 2.87 12.71
N MET A 201 -4.88 1.87 13.13
CA MET A 201 -5.05 1.29 14.46
C MET A 201 -4.47 2.25 15.50
N VAL A 202 -5.25 2.51 16.55
CA VAL A 202 -4.90 3.45 17.62
C VAL A 202 -4.98 2.76 18.97
N SER A 203 -3.93 2.91 19.77
CA SER A 203 -3.89 2.46 21.15
C SER A 203 -3.32 3.54 22.08
N GLY A 204 -3.58 3.44 23.39
CA GLY A 204 -3.09 4.42 24.36
C GLY A 204 -3.86 5.74 24.41
N MET A 205 -5.00 5.84 23.71
CA MET A 205 -5.80 7.06 23.60
C MET A 205 -7.25 6.86 24.05
N SER A 206 -7.83 7.89 24.68
CA SER A 206 -9.27 7.93 24.99
C SER A 206 -10.12 8.15 23.73
N GLN A 207 -11.42 7.84 23.77
CA GLN A 207 -12.31 8.10 22.62
C GLN A 207 -12.27 9.56 22.16
N ARG A 208 -12.25 10.51 23.11
CA ARG A 208 -12.12 11.95 22.81
C ARG A 208 -10.83 12.27 22.03
N GLY A 209 -9.72 11.63 22.38
CA GLY A 209 -8.47 11.79 21.66
C GLY A 209 -8.54 11.18 20.26
N ILE A 210 -9.17 10.00 20.12
CA ILE A 210 -9.39 9.35 18.82
C ILE A 210 -10.22 10.25 17.90
N ASP A 211 -11.27 10.89 18.42
CA ASP A 211 -12.12 11.80 17.66
C ASP A 211 -11.33 13.03 17.18
N ARG A 212 -10.48 13.61 18.04
CA ARG A 212 -9.59 14.72 17.65
C ARG A 212 -8.55 14.29 16.61
N LEU A 213 -8.01 13.08 16.74
CA LEU A 213 -7.12 12.51 15.75
C LEU A 213 -7.83 12.30 14.40
N ALA A 214 -9.11 11.89 14.42
CA ALA A 214 -9.90 11.73 13.22
C ALA A 214 -10.04 13.06 12.45
N ASP A 215 -10.22 14.19 13.14
CA ASP A 215 -10.25 15.51 12.51
C ASP A 215 -8.90 15.89 11.86
N ILE A 216 -7.79 15.58 12.52
CA ILE A 216 -6.43 15.82 12.00
C ILE A 216 -6.17 14.99 10.73
N LEU A 217 -6.68 13.76 10.72
CA LEU A 217 -6.45 12.77 9.67
C LEU A 217 -7.50 12.78 8.55
N LYS A 218 -8.62 13.48 8.75
CA LYS A 218 -9.67 13.66 7.75
C LYS A 218 -9.14 14.12 6.38
N PRO A 219 -8.18 15.08 6.29
CA PRO A 219 -7.56 15.47 5.02
C PRO A 219 -6.75 14.38 4.32
N PHE A 220 -6.57 13.19 4.91
CA PHE A 220 -5.88 12.04 4.32
C PHE A 220 -6.84 10.84 4.09
N ASN A 221 -8.13 11.01 4.35
CA ASN A 221 -9.14 9.96 4.32
C ASN A 221 -8.77 8.75 5.19
N ILE A 222 -8.06 9.00 6.30
CA ILE A 222 -7.68 7.99 7.29
C ILE A 222 -8.66 8.05 8.45
N ARG A 223 -9.21 6.89 8.80
CA ARG A 223 -10.06 6.72 9.96
C ARG A 223 -9.28 6.05 11.09
N PRO A 224 -9.02 6.74 12.22
CA PRO A 224 -8.49 6.09 13.39
C PRO A 224 -9.56 5.19 14.01
N ILE A 225 -9.15 3.96 14.37
CA ILE A 225 -10.00 2.97 15.03
C ILE A 225 -9.22 2.45 16.23
N ALA A 226 -9.90 2.35 17.38
CA ALA A 226 -9.33 1.72 18.56
C ALA A 226 -8.93 0.27 18.23
N GLY A 227 -7.68 -0.08 18.51
CA GLY A 227 -7.11 -1.39 18.26
C GLY A 227 -6.11 -1.77 19.33
N PRO A 228 -5.68 -3.05 19.36
CA PRO A 228 -4.62 -3.47 20.26
C PRO A 228 -3.33 -2.70 19.97
N GLY A 229 -2.66 -2.25 21.03
CA GLY A 229 -1.36 -1.60 20.95
C GLY A 229 -0.21 -2.59 20.86
N GLY A 230 0.94 -2.11 20.36
CA GLY A 230 2.18 -2.87 20.34
C GLY A 230 2.83 -2.98 21.71
N ALA A 231 2.27 -3.79 22.60
CA ALA A 231 2.95 -4.29 23.78
C ALA A 231 2.21 -5.51 24.34
N SER A 232 2.97 -6.54 24.74
CA SER A 232 2.59 -7.70 25.57
C SER A 232 2.34 -9.08 24.92
N ASP A 233 3.13 -9.46 23.90
CA ASP A 233 3.46 -10.88 23.77
C ASP A 233 4.98 -11.10 23.55
N PRO A 234 5.75 -11.37 24.62
CA PRO A 234 7.16 -11.76 24.53
C PRO A 234 7.36 -13.08 23.75
N ASP A 235 6.31 -13.92 23.67
CA ASP A 235 6.28 -15.19 22.96
C ASP A 235 5.71 -15.08 21.54
N ALA A 236 5.34 -13.89 21.08
CA ALA A 236 5.19 -13.57 19.66
C ALA A 236 6.57 -13.59 19.00
N LYS A 237 7.18 -14.78 18.98
CA LYS A 237 8.45 -15.08 18.37
C LYS A 237 8.43 -14.50 16.97
N VAL A 238 9.21 -13.43 16.84
CA VAL A 238 9.59 -12.79 15.61
C VAL A 238 10.37 -13.82 14.79
N GLY A 239 9.65 -14.68 14.09
CA GLY A 239 10.20 -15.71 13.22
C GLY A 239 9.84 -15.52 11.75
N ALA A 240 8.78 -14.76 11.47
CA ALA A 240 8.40 -14.44 10.09
C ALA A 240 9.00 -13.07 9.72
N GLY A 241 10.17 -13.08 9.09
CA GLY A 241 10.69 -11.88 8.42
C GLY A 241 9.64 -11.34 7.44
N LEU A 242 9.70 -10.04 7.15
CA LEU A 242 8.81 -9.43 6.15
C LEU A 242 9.06 -10.10 4.79
N GLN A 243 8.11 -10.93 4.35
CA GLN A 243 8.13 -11.62 3.06
C GLN A 243 6.78 -11.43 2.37
N PRO A 244 6.67 -11.65 1.04
CA PRO A 244 5.39 -11.49 0.34
C PRO A 244 4.23 -12.20 1.04
N GLY A 245 3.17 -11.46 1.38
CA GLY A 245 2.02 -11.94 2.13
C GLY A 245 2.07 -11.71 3.64
N ALA A 246 3.22 -11.35 4.22
CA ALA A 246 3.34 -11.04 5.65
C ALA A 246 2.64 -9.74 6.00
N ALA A 247 2.08 -9.65 7.22
CA ALA A 247 1.53 -8.42 7.75
C ALA A 247 2.65 -7.42 8.08
N VAL A 248 2.49 -6.17 7.64
CA VAL A 248 3.45 -5.08 7.83
C VAL A 248 2.72 -3.84 8.31
N GLY A 249 3.32 -3.15 9.27
CA GLY A 249 2.83 -1.88 9.77
C GLY A 249 3.65 -0.69 9.27
N MET A 250 2.97 0.43 9.05
CA MET A 250 3.56 1.75 8.90
C MET A 250 3.04 2.63 10.03
N GLY A 251 3.93 3.00 10.96
CA GLY A 251 3.55 3.80 12.13
C GLY A 251 3.69 5.31 11.91
N LEU A 252 2.86 6.09 12.59
CA LEU A 252 2.95 7.56 12.69
C LEU A 252 3.39 8.00 14.10
N ALA A 253 3.08 7.18 15.10
CA ALA A 253 3.57 7.33 16.46
C ALA A 253 3.72 5.95 17.11
N THR A 254 4.67 5.82 18.05
CA THR A 254 4.94 4.59 18.81
C THR A 254 5.26 4.93 20.26
N GLY A 255 5.13 3.96 21.17
CA GLY A 255 5.38 4.13 22.60
C GLY A 255 4.09 3.94 23.38
N ASP A 256 3.86 4.78 24.39
CA ASP A 256 2.63 4.71 25.20
C ASP A 256 1.36 5.07 24.38
N ILE A 257 1.54 5.74 23.24
CA ILE A 257 0.52 5.94 22.21
C ILE A 257 1.07 5.34 20.91
N ASP A 258 0.32 4.41 20.33
CA ASP A 258 0.66 3.79 19.05
C ASP A 258 -0.37 4.12 17.99
N LEU A 259 0.12 4.58 16.83
CA LEU A 259 -0.66 4.93 15.66
C LEU A 259 -0.09 4.17 14.46
N THR A 260 -0.63 3.00 14.14
CA THR A 260 -0.06 2.14 13.09
C THR A 260 -1.12 1.70 12.09
N ALA A 261 -0.85 1.94 10.80
CA ALA A 261 -1.63 1.35 9.72
C ALA A 261 -1.05 -0.02 9.41
N ILE A 262 -1.90 -1.03 9.28
CA ILE A 262 -1.48 -2.41 8.99
C ILE A 262 -1.97 -2.80 7.61
N GLY A 263 -1.07 -3.37 6.81
CA GLY A 263 -1.35 -3.96 5.52
C GLY A 263 -0.48 -5.18 5.30
N THR A 264 -0.16 -5.46 4.03
CA THR A 264 0.54 -6.67 3.63
C THR A 264 1.74 -6.34 2.74
N VAL A 265 2.85 -7.06 2.93
CA VAL A 265 4.03 -6.97 2.07
C VAL A 265 3.70 -7.58 0.72
N THR A 266 3.92 -6.82 -0.36
CA THR A 266 3.68 -7.30 -1.73
C THR A 266 4.91 -8.00 -2.29
N TYR A 267 6.05 -7.32 -2.25
CA TYR A 267 7.27 -7.80 -2.86
C TYR A 267 8.49 -7.39 -2.04
N ARG A 268 9.49 -8.26 -2.00
CA ARG A 268 10.74 -8.06 -1.29
C ARG A 268 11.91 -8.43 -2.19
N ARG A 269 12.93 -7.56 -2.23
CA ARG A 269 14.23 -7.82 -2.84
C ARG A 269 15.33 -7.39 -1.90
N GLY A 270 16.04 -8.37 -1.32
CA GLY A 270 17.04 -8.11 -0.28
C GLY A 270 16.40 -7.47 0.96
N ASP A 271 16.85 -6.26 1.27
CA ASP A 271 16.36 -5.43 2.38
C ASP A 271 15.17 -4.53 1.99
N ARG A 272 14.90 -4.33 0.69
CA ARG A 272 13.83 -3.46 0.21
C ARG A 272 12.51 -4.19 0.06
N ILE A 273 11.42 -3.51 0.42
CA ILE A 273 10.05 -3.97 0.23
C ILE A 273 9.18 -2.91 -0.44
N VAL A 274 8.09 -3.38 -1.05
CA VAL A 274 6.89 -2.58 -1.36
C VAL A 274 5.66 -3.24 -0.74
N ALA A 275 4.71 -2.43 -0.28
CA ALA A 275 3.51 -2.88 0.45
C ALA A 275 2.29 -1.98 0.16
N PHE A 276 1.13 -2.37 0.70
CA PHE A 276 -0.18 -1.68 0.64
C PHE A 276 -0.85 -1.64 -0.74
N GLY A 277 -0.10 -1.59 -1.84
CA GLY A 277 -0.68 -1.50 -3.20
C GLY A 277 -1.45 -0.20 -3.46
N HIS A 278 -1.38 0.76 -2.54
CA HIS A 278 -1.92 2.11 -2.62
C HIS A 278 -1.13 3.00 -1.62
N PRO A 279 -1.26 4.34 -1.67
CA PRO A 279 -0.61 5.20 -0.70
C PRO A 279 -1.30 5.07 0.67
N MET A 280 -0.55 5.28 1.75
CA MET A 280 -1.15 5.47 3.07
C MET A 280 -1.65 6.92 3.21
N LEU A 281 -0.78 7.90 3.01
CA LEU A 281 -1.05 9.34 3.07
C LEU A 281 -0.83 10.01 1.71
N GLY A 282 0.00 9.42 0.84
CA GLY A 282 0.30 9.93 -0.50
C GLY A 282 1.20 11.17 -0.50
N ILE A 283 2.06 11.31 0.51
CA ILE A 283 2.89 12.50 0.76
C ILE A 283 4.33 12.39 0.26
N GLY A 284 4.64 11.37 -0.55
CA GLY A 284 5.94 11.20 -1.17
C GLY A 284 7.00 10.69 -0.20
N ALA A 285 8.10 11.42 -0.05
CA ALA A 285 9.17 10.99 0.84
C ALA A 285 8.78 11.14 2.32
N ILE A 286 8.93 10.05 3.06
CA ILE A 286 8.61 9.96 4.49
C ILE A 286 9.74 9.24 5.23
N ASP A 287 9.77 9.32 6.55
CA ASP A 287 10.64 8.50 7.39
C ASP A 287 9.82 7.93 8.56
N ALA A 288 9.09 6.84 8.27
CA ALA A 288 8.14 6.23 9.19
C ALA A 288 8.62 4.83 9.65
N PRO A 289 8.33 4.41 10.89
CA PRO A 289 8.63 3.06 11.36
C PRO A 289 7.91 2.01 10.51
N MET A 290 8.69 1.04 10.04
CA MET A 290 8.21 -0.16 9.38
C MET A 290 8.24 -1.31 10.38
N THR A 291 7.08 -1.87 10.69
CA THR A 291 6.94 -2.90 11.73
C THR A 291 6.50 -4.24 11.15
N THR A 292 6.86 -5.33 11.82
CA THR A 292 6.07 -6.57 11.70
C THR A 292 4.75 -6.39 12.44
N ALA A 293 3.72 -7.16 12.06
CA ALA A 293 2.41 -7.06 12.70
C ALA A 293 1.83 -8.43 13.04
N TYR A 294 1.09 -8.48 14.14
CA TYR A 294 0.29 -9.62 14.57
C TYR A 294 -1.18 -9.33 14.27
N ILE A 295 -1.89 -10.29 13.68
CA ILE A 295 -3.33 -10.19 13.43
C ILE A 295 -4.06 -11.01 14.49
N ALA A 296 -4.78 -10.36 15.40
CA ALA A 296 -5.54 -11.06 16.44
C ALA A 296 -6.69 -11.88 15.83
N ASP A 297 -7.47 -11.25 14.97
CA ASP A 297 -8.53 -11.88 14.18
C ASP A 297 -8.98 -10.93 13.05
N ILE A 298 -9.88 -11.40 12.21
CA ILE A 298 -10.69 -10.55 11.32
C ILE A 298 -12.06 -10.28 11.94
N ILE A 299 -12.60 -9.10 11.64
CA ILE A 299 -13.95 -8.69 12.00
C ILE A 299 -14.74 -8.53 10.70
N SER A 300 -15.65 -9.47 10.43
CA SER A 300 -16.60 -9.37 9.31
C SER A 300 -17.63 -8.28 9.60
N ASN A 301 -17.90 -7.40 8.64
CA ASN A 301 -18.99 -6.43 8.76
C ASN A 301 -19.61 -6.09 7.40
N TYR A 302 -20.80 -5.47 7.45
CA TYR A 302 -21.59 -5.16 6.25
C TYR A 302 -20.99 -4.10 5.33
N GLN A 303 -20.17 -3.19 5.87
CA GLN A 303 -19.60 -2.08 5.11
C GLN A 303 -18.26 -2.48 4.48
N VAL A 304 -17.25 -2.71 5.31
CA VAL A 304 -15.89 -3.17 4.95
C VAL A 304 -15.31 -3.94 6.14
N SER A 305 -15.22 -5.27 6.03
CA SER A 305 -14.54 -6.12 7.02
C SER A 305 -13.09 -5.66 7.27
N SER A 306 -12.51 -5.96 8.44
CA SER A 306 -11.16 -5.48 8.78
C SER A 306 -10.35 -6.52 9.55
N LYS A 307 -9.02 -6.46 9.41
CA LYS A 307 -8.10 -7.11 10.37
C LYS A 307 -8.04 -6.29 11.64
N LEU A 308 -8.12 -6.96 12.79
CA LEU A 308 -7.76 -6.38 14.08
C LEU A 308 -6.33 -6.82 14.39
N GLY A 309 -5.37 -5.90 14.26
CA GLY A 309 -3.96 -6.22 14.43
C GLY A 309 -3.21 -5.17 15.23
N ALA A 310 -2.04 -5.55 15.70
CA ALA A 310 -1.10 -4.70 16.42
C ALA A 310 0.30 -4.78 15.79
N PRO A 311 1.09 -3.70 15.80
CA PRO A 311 2.52 -3.80 15.51
C PRO A 311 3.22 -4.67 16.57
N ILE A 312 4.26 -5.38 16.15
CA ILE A 312 5.10 -6.19 17.05
C ILE A 312 6.44 -5.46 17.26
N GLN A 313 7.28 -5.38 16.22
CA GLN A 313 8.60 -4.77 16.32
C GLN A 313 8.92 -3.93 15.09
N THR A 314 9.61 -2.81 15.31
CA THR A 314 10.18 -1.99 14.24
C THR A 314 11.40 -2.71 13.66
N VAL A 315 11.34 -3.05 12.37
CA VAL A 315 12.40 -3.78 11.64
C VAL A 315 13.11 -2.92 10.61
N GLY A 316 12.68 -1.67 10.44
CA GLY A 316 13.27 -0.73 9.52
C GLY A 316 12.38 0.50 9.34
N ARG A 317 12.45 1.10 8.16
CA ARG A 317 11.73 2.33 7.84
C ARG A 317 11.03 2.27 6.49
N ILE A 318 9.87 2.90 6.42
CA ILE A 318 9.21 3.30 5.17
C ILE A 318 9.83 4.64 4.75
N PHE A 319 10.30 4.72 3.51
CA PHE A 319 10.99 5.88 2.96
C PHE A 319 10.25 6.55 1.79
N GLN A 320 9.22 5.90 1.25
CA GLN A 320 8.31 6.48 0.25
C GLN A 320 6.87 6.05 0.53
N ASP A 321 5.95 6.98 0.31
CA ASP A 321 4.51 6.80 0.32
C ASP A 321 3.94 7.44 -0.95
N ARG A 322 3.76 6.63 -1.98
CA ARG A 322 3.57 7.03 -3.39
C ARG A 322 2.22 6.56 -3.90
N PRO A 323 1.72 7.10 -5.04
CA PRO A 323 0.35 6.84 -5.51
C PRO A 323 -0.02 5.36 -5.68
N TRP A 324 0.95 4.45 -5.79
CA TRP A 324 0.72 3.03 -6.05
C TRP A 324 1.08 2.12 -4.88
N CYS A 325 1.84 2.59 -3.89
CA CYS A 325 2.34 1.76 -2.79
C CYS A 325 3.11 2.60 -1.75
N ILE A 326 3.44 1.93 -0.64
CA ILE A 326 4.54 2.36 0.23
C ILE A 326 5.80 1.54 -0.08
N ALA A 327 6.98 2.14 0.07
CA ALA A 327 8.26 1.46 -0.05
C ALA A 327 9.14 1.65 1.18
N GLY A 328 9.80 0.58 1.61
CA GLY A 328 10.60 0.54 2.83
C GLY A 328 11.86 -0.28 2.69
N ALA A 329 12.74 -0.15 3.68
CA ALA A 329 13.98 -0.91 3.81
C ALA A 329 14.14 -1.42 5.24
N MET A 330 14.47 -2.71 5.39
CA MET A 330 14.79 -3.32 6.68
C MET A 330 16.19 -2.90 7.15
N GLY A 331 16.42 -2.97 8.47
CA GLY A 331 17.69 -2.63 9.11
C GLY A 331 17.95 -1.12 9.27
N ALA A 332 17.42 -0.28 8.39
CA ALA A 332 17.49 1.17 8.52
C ALA A 332 16.32 1.68 9.38
N MET A 333 16.60 2.16 10.59
CA MET A 333 15.59 2.69 11.51
C MET A 333 15.18 4.14 11.16
N PRO A 334 13.91 4.53 11.39
CA PRO A 334 13.44 5.89 11.12
C PRO A 334 13.96 6.89 12.16
N LYS A 335 14.09 8.15 11.77
CA LYS A 335 14.34 9.25 12.70
C LYS A 335 13.01 9.81 13.21
N MET A 336 12.74 9.61 14.49
CA MET A 336 11.51 10.07 15.14
C MET A 336 11.78 11.15 16.17
N ILE A 337 10.79 12.00 16.42
CA ILE A 337 10.81 13.05 17.43
C ILE A 337 10.33 12.43 18.76
N PRO A 338 11.18 12.36 19.80
CA PRO A 338 10.74 11.94 21.12
C PRO A 338 9.88 13.03 21.76
N VAL A 339 8.76 12.63 22.35
CA VAL A 339 7.78 13.49 23.01
C VAL A 339 7.46 12.89 24.37
N THR A 340 7.67 13.66 25.42
CA THR A 340 7.28 13.30 26.78
C THR A 340 6.08 14.14 27.18
N ILE A 341 4.97 13.50 27.53
CA ILE A 341 3.73 14.15 27.94
C ILE A 341 3.51 13.87 29.42
N SER A 342 3.62 14.89 30.26
CA SER A 342 3.31 14.79 31.68
C SER A 342 1.91 15.34 31.93
N VAL A 343 1.03 14.49 32.47
CA VAL A 343 -0.34 14.84 32.83
C VAL A 343 -0.45 14.80 34.34
N ASN A 344 -0.70 15.96 34.95
CA ASN A 344 -1.06 16.09 36.36
C ASN A 344 -2.58 16.18 36.46
N ASP A 345 -3.19 15.21 37.13
CA ASP A 345 -4.61 15.20 37.44
C ASP A 345 -4.80 15.63 38.91
N GLU A 346 -5.05 16.91 39.11
CA GLU A 346 -5.24 17.49 40.45
C GLU A 346 -6.47 16.93 41.17
N ALA A 347 -7.53 16.58 40.42
CA ALA A 347 -8.78 16.08 40.99
C ALA A 347 -8.61 14.68 41.57
N PHE A 348 -7.88 13.81 40.86
CA PHE A 348 -7.59 12.45 41.31
C PHE A 348 -6.24 12.29 42.02
N LYS A 349 -5.46 13.38 42.14
CA LYS A 349 -4.09 13.41 42.69
C LYS A 349 -3.19 12.36 42.05
N ARG A 350 -3.19 12.31 40.72
CA ARG A 350 -2.41 11.33 39.94
C ARG A 350 -1.56 12.03 38.91
N ASP A 351 -0.28 11.66 38.88
CA ASP A 351 0.62 12.02 37.80
C ASP A 351 0.77 10.85 36.84
N ARG A 352 0.78 11.15 35.54
CA ARG A 352 1.09 10.18 34.48
C ARG A 352 2.09 10.80 33.53
N VAL A 353 3.10 10.02 33.16
CA VAL A 353 4.08 10.42 32.15
C VAL A 353 3.98 9.43 31.00
N TYR A 354 3.77 9.96 29.80
CA TYR A 354 3.71 9.21 28.56
C TYR A 354 4.95 9.50 27.71
N HIS A 355 5.54 8.47 27.14
CA HIS A 355 6.69 8.50 26.25
C HIS A 355 6.22 8.07 24.87
N VAL A 356 6.18 9.03 23.95
CA VAL A 356 5.74 8.82 22.58
C VAL A 356 6.87 9.22 21.65
N LYS A 357 7.01 8.51 20.53
CA LYS A 357 7.89 8.90 19.43
C LYS A 357 7.03 9.13 18.21
N VAL A 358 7.06 10.33 17.65
CA VAL A 358 6.24 10.76 16.51
C VAL A 358 7.10 10.90 15.26
N ILE A 359 6.55 10.60 14.09
CA ILE A 359 7.28 10.76 12.83
C ILE A 359 7.78 12.19 12.63
N ASN A 360 9.01 12.32 12.12
CA ASN A 360 9.57 13.62 11.76
C ASN A 360 9.17 14.01 10.33
N HIS A 361 7.93 14.50 10.19
CA HIS A 361 7.41 14.95 8.89
C HIS A 361 6.84 16.38 8.98
N PRO A 362 7.23 17.32 8.08
CA PRO A 362 6.85 18.73 8.18
C PRO A 362 5.34 18.99 8.26
N MET A 363 4.51 18.15 7.63
CA MET A 363 3.06 18.30 7.64
C MET A 363 2.36 17.63 8.82
N LEU A 364 3.01 16.66 9.47
CA LEU A 364 2.34 15.77 10.43
C LEU A 364 2.86 15.94 11.84
N ALA A 365 4.16 16.15 12.04
CA ALA A 365 4.78 16.21 13.37
C ALA A 365 4.07 17.16 14.32
N ALA A 366 3.91 18.43 13.93
CA ALA A 366 3.25 19.43 14.77
C ALA A 366 1.78 19.08 15.08
N ARG A 367 1.06 18.51 14.10
CA ARG A 367 -0.35 18.13 14.27
C ARG A 367 -0.53 16.94 15.21
N LEU A 368 0.35 15.93 15.07
CA LEU A 368 0.37 14.74 15.91
C LEU A 368 0.89 15.02 17.33
N ILE A 369 1.68 16.07 17.54
CA ILE A 369 2.11 16.47 18.88
C ILE A 369 1.01 17.26 19.60
N ALA A 370 0.19 18.01 18.86
CA ALA A 370 -0.85 18.89 19.43
C ALA A 370 -2.16 18.17 19.83
N MET A 371 -2.25 16.85 19.62
CA MET A 371 -3.46 16.05 19.85
C MET A 371 -3.82 15.90 21.33
#